data_AF-A0A0L6WUG6-F1
#
_entry.id   AF-A0A0L6WUG6-F1
#
_cell.length_a   1.000
_cell.length_b   1.000
_cell.length_c   1.000
_cell.angle_alpha   90.00
_cell.angle_beta   90.00
_cell.angle_gamma   90.00
#
_symmetry.space_group_name_H-M   'P 1'
#
loop_
_entity.id
_entity.type
_entity.pdbx_description
1 polymer ?
#
loop_
_entity_poly.entity_id
_entity_poly.type
_entity_poly.pdbx_seq_one_letter_code
_entity_poly.pdbx_strand_id
1 'polypeptide(L)'
;MALQEQRIHSKFHVSLLCPYKASNNVLFPNRATPEPDNFGIPDDQEWIIDDLVGHHWDGKNLEFEVCWSLGDTTWESLTTCKDLVALDRYLELQGVWHHVQLARRSKSALLSPEGQ
;
A
#
# COMPACT_ATOMS: atom_id res chain seq x y z
N MET A 1 -12.92 -31.67 -32.91
CA MET A 1 -13.95 -30.61 -32.98
C MET A 1 -13.45 -29.28 -32.42
N ALA A 2 -12.79 -29.24 -31.25
CA ALA A 2 -12.37 -27.98 -30.59
C ALA A 2 -11.49 -26.99 -31.40
N LEU A 3 -10.56 -27.46 -32.25
CA LEU A 3 -9.66 -26.55 -33.00
C LEU A 3 -10.35 -25.84 -34.18
N GLN A 4 -11.31 -26.51 -34.83
CA GLN A 4 -12.10 -25.93 -35.92
C GLN A 4 -13.07 -24.86 -35.41
N GLU A 5 -13.60 -25.03 -34.19
CA GLU A 5 -14.43 -24.02 -33.52
C GLU A 5 -13.65 -22.75 -33.19
N GLN A 6 -12.33 -22.87 -32.97
CA GLN A 6 -11.41 -21.74 -32.81
C GLN A 6 -10.89 -21.17 -34.14
N ARG A 7 -11.43 -21.63 -35.29
CA ARG A 7 -11.02 -21.25 -36.66
C ARG A 7 -9.55 -21.53 -36.96
N ILE A 8 -8.96 -22.50 -36.28
CA ILE A 8 -7.58 -22.94 -36.54
C ILE A 8 -7.64 -24.08 -37.56
N HIS A 9 -7.28 -23.77 -38.79
CA HIS A 9 -7.28 -24.72 -39.91
C HIS A 9 -5.90 -25.36 -40.07
N SER A 10 -5.85 -26.67 -40.33
CA SER A 10 -4.60 -27.39 -40.65
C SER A 10 -3.98 -26.97 -42.00
N LYS A 11 -4.61 -26.05 -42.74
CA LYS A 11 -4.18 -25.58 -44.05
C LYS A 11 -3.64 -24.16 -43.92
N PHE A 12 -2.39 -23.97 -44.33
CA PHE A 12 -1.74 -22.66 -44.35
C PHE A 12 -2.10 -21.91 -45.63
N HIS A 13 -2.63 -20.69 -45.49
CA HIS A 13 -3.03 -19.85 -46.61
C HIS A 13 -1.97 -18.78 -46.88
N VAL A 14 -1.05 -19.09 -47.81
CA VAL A 14 0.04 -18.17 -48.23
C VAL A 14 -0.47 -16.82 -48.74
N SER A 15 -1.70 -16.75 -49.27
CA SER A 15 -2.32 -15.52 -49.76
C SER A 15 -2.69 -14.52 -48.65
N LEU A 16 -2.70 -14.96 -47.38
CA LEU A 16 -2.94 -14.09 -46.22
C LEU A 16 -1.63 -13.51 -45.65
N LEU A 17 -0.48 -13.90 -46.21
CA LEU A 17 0.80 -13.34 -45.78
C LEU A 17 0.94 -11.91 -46.29
N CYS A 18 1.17 -10.99 -45.36
CA CYS A 18 1.61 -9.65 -45.70
C CYS A 18 3.13 -9.65 -45.94
N PRO A 19 3.63 -8.97 -47.00
CA PRO A 19 5.05 -8.75 -47.19
C PRO A 19 5.67 -8.07 -45.96
N TYR A 20 6.84 -8.54 -45.54
CA TYR A 20 7.57 -7.92 -44.45
C TYR A 20 7.94 -6.48 -44.80
N LYS A 21 7.48 -5.54 -43.98
CA LYS A 21 7.87 -4.13 -44.04
C LYS A 21 8.85 -3.84 -42.92
N ALA A 22 10.08 -3.48 -43.27
CA ALA A 22 11.07 -3.08 -42.28
C ALA A 22 10.56 -1.89 -41.45
N SER A 23 10.82 -1.95 -40.14
CA SER A 23 10.50 -0.85 -39.23
C SER A 23 11.32 0.39 -39.58
N ASN A 24 10.70 1.57 -39.51
CA ASN A 24 11.41 2.82 -39.69
C ASN A 24 12.06 3.24 -38.35
N ASN A 25 13.39 3.11 -38.25
CA ASN A 25 14.15 3.43 -37.03
C ASN A 25 14.20 4.93 -36.72
N VAL A 26 13.89 5.81 -37.69
CA VAL A 26 13.73 7.26 -37.45
C VAL A 26 12.42 7.54 -36.71
N LEU A 27 11.35 6.80 -37.05
CA LEU A 27 10.04 6.95 -36.41
C LEU A 27 9.94 6.19 -35.08
N PHE A 28 10.74 5.14 -34.90
CA PHE A 28 10.75 4.30 -33.70
C PHE A 28 12.18 4.08 -33.19
N PRO A 29 12.87 5.15 -32.74
CA PRO A 29 14.20 5.04 -32.16
C PRO A 29 14.14 4.31 -30.81
N ASN A 30 15.14 3.48 -30.51
CA ASN A 30 15.30 2.74 -29.26
C ASN A 30 14.03 2.02 -28.77
N ARG A 31 13.82 0.80 -29.29
CA ARG A 31 12.88 -0.18 -28.73
C ARG A 31 13.35 -0.77 -27.39
N ALA A 32 14.11 -0.01 -26.61
CA ALA A 32 14.33 -0.37 -25.22
C ALA A 32 12.96 -0.34 -24.54
N THR A 33 12.62 -1.40 -23.81
CA THR A 33 11.48 -1.36 -22.91
C THR A 33 11.70 -0.14 -22.03
N PRO A 34 10.82 0.88 -22.05
CA PRO A 34 10.89 1.94 -21.05
C PRO A 34 10.90 1.26 -19.69
N GLU A 35 11.62 1.82 -18.72
CA GLU A 35 11.32 1.46 -17.33
C GLU A 35 9.81 1.59 -17.13
N PRO A 36 9.17 0.63 -16.45
CA PRO A 36 7.74 0.72 -16.20
C PRO A 36 7.47 2.09 -15.61
N ASP A 37 6.69 2.88 -16.33
CA ASP A 37 6.26 4.19 -15.90
C ASP A 37 5.63 4.03 -14.51
N ASN A 38 5.99 4.87 -13.55
CA ASN A 38 5.46 4.78 -12.18
C ASN A 38 4.00 5.27 -12.12
N PHE A 39 3.25 5.09 -13.21
CA PHE A 39 1.86 5.48 -13.46
C PHE A 39 1.48 6.86 -12.93
N GLY A 40 2.41 7.82 -12.94
CA GLY A 40 2.18 9.15 -12.41
C GLY A 40 1.78 9.16 -10.92
N ILE A 41 2.23 8.18 -10.12
CA ILE A 41 2.10 8.22 -8.66
C ILE A 41 2.78 9.50 -8.19
N PRO A 42 2.01 10.47 -7.67
CA PRO A 42 2.60 11.69 -7.18
C PRO A 42 3.25 11.40 -5.81
N ASP A 43 4.32 12.14 -5.47
CA ASP A 43 5.14 11.91 -4.26
C ASP A 43 4.32 12.06 -2.96
N ASP A 44 3.13 12.64 -3.06
CA ASP A 44 2.11 12.82 -2.02
C ASP A 44 1.05 11.71 -2.04
N GLN A 45 1.39 10.49 -2.48
CA GLN A 45 0.47 9.36 -2.46
C GLN A 45 -0.13 9.17 -1.05
N GLU A 46 -1.43 9.47 -0.94
CA GLU A 46 -2.19 9.33 0.30
C GLU A 46 -2.31 7.83 0.62
N TRP A 47 -1.60 7.39 1.65
CA TRP A 47 -1.64 5.99 2.10
C TRP A 47 -2.94 5.70 2.85
N ILE A 48 -3.58 4.58 2.51
CA ILE A 48 -4.81 4.14 3.17
C ILE A 48 -4.45 3.47 4.50
N ILE A 49 -4.96 4.05 5.58
CA ILE A 49 -4.86 3.53 6.95
C ILE A 49 -6.07 2.66 7.24
N ASP A 50 -5.83 1.48 7.80
CA ASP A 50 -6.90 0.57 8.23
C ASP A 50 -7.38 0.94 9.64
N ASP A 51 -6.48 0.96 10.61
CA ASP A 51 -6.83 1.20 12.01
C ASP A 51 -5.65 1.72 12.86
N LEU A 52 -5.96 2.23 14.05
CA LEU A 52 -4.95 2.48 15.10
C LEU A 52 -5.00 1.31 16.09
N VAL A 53 -3.88 0.59 16.23
CA VAL A 53 -3.84 -0.62 17.07
C VAL A 53 -3.31 -0.35 18.47
N GLY A 54 -2.60 0.76 18.66
CA GLY A 54 -1.92 1.08 19.90
C GLY A 54 -1.61 2.55 20.07
N HIS A 55 -1.28 2.94 21.30
CA HIS A 55 -0.70 4.24 21.60
C HIS A 55 0.37 4.09 22.67
N HIS A 56 1.34 4.99 22.66
CA HIS A 56 2.26 5.15 23.77
C HIS A 56 2.63 6.61 23.98
N TRP A 57 3.07 6.92 25.20
CA TRP A 57 3.51 8.24 25.57
C TRP A 57 5.03 8.27 25.65
N ASP A 58 5.67 9.11 24.83
CA ASP A 58 7.08 9.48 24.96
C ASP A 58 7.18 10.86 25.64
N GLY A 59 7.23 10.83 26.98
CA GLY A 59 7.21 12.03 27.80
C GLY A 59 5.90 12.81 27.66
N LYS A 60 5.91 13.88 26.85
CA LYS A 60 4.72 14.68 26.53
C LYS A 60 4.15 14.38 25.13
N ASN A 61 4.90 13.66 24.31
CA ASN A 61 4.50 13.30 22.97
C ASN A 61 3.63 12.04 23.03
N LEU A 62 2.60 12.02 22.20
CA LEU A 62 1.72 10.89 22.04
C LEU A 62 1.91 10.35 20.63
N GLU A 63 2.25 9.07 20.55
CA GLU A 63 2.43 8.36 19.29
C GLU A 63 1.43 7.21 19.22
N PHE A 64 0.97 6.94 18.00
CA PHE A 64 0.03 5.89 17.68
C PHE A 64 0.68 4.86 16.79
N GLU A 65 0.34 3.61 17.05
CA GLU A 65 0.71 2.50 16.19
C GLU A 65 -0.35 2.39 15.10
N VAL A 66 0.04 2.77 13.88
CA VAL A 66 -0.83 2.84 12.70
C VAL A 66 -0.68 1.55 11.90
N CYS A 67 -1.79 0.86 11.67
CA CYS A 67 -1.85 -0.29 10.77
C CYS A 67 -2.28 0.18 9.38
N TRP A 68 -1.41 -0.04 8.39
CA TRP A 68 -1.65 0.32 7.00
C TRP A 68 -2.40 -0.79 6.28
N SER A 69 -3.14 -0.45 5.24
CA SER A 69 -3.89 -1.41 4.39
C SER A 69 -3.03 -2.50 3.74
N LEU A 70 -1.72 -2.28 3.64
CA LEU A 70 -0.75 -3.26 3.14
C LEU A 70 -0.25 -4.24 4.22
N GLY A 71 -0.69 -4.09 5.47
CA GLY A 71 -0.35 -4.94 6.61
C GLY A 71 0.91 -4.50 7.37
N ASP A 72 1.61 -3.47 6.90
CA ASP A 72 2.70 -2.85 7.64
C ASP A 72 2.16 -2.04 8.83
N THR A 73 3.01 -1.85 9.83
CA THR A 73 2.70 -1.06 11.02
C THR A 73 3.80 -0.07 11.33
N THR A 74 3.47 1.21 11.51
CA THR A 74 4.43 2.26 11.87
C THR A 74 3.98 3.05 13.09
N TRP A 75 4.92 3.74 13.76
CA TRP A 75 4.61 4.67 14.84
C TRP A 75 4.52 6.08 14.27
N GLU A 76 3.34 6.69 14.41
CA GLU A 76 3.05 8.02 13.90
C GLU A 76 2.70 8.99 15.03
N SER A 77 3.07 10.26 14.84
CA SER A 77 2.77 11.30 15.80
C SER A 77 1.27 11.65 15.83
N LEU A 78 0.78 12.15 16.96
CA LEU A 78 -0.56 12.74 17.05
C LEU A 78 -0.82 13.80 15.97
N THR A 79 0.18 14.59 15.58
CA THR A 79 0.02 15.61 14.51
C THR A 79 -0.28 15.01 13.15
N THR A 80 0.23 13.80 12.87
CA THR A 80 -0.09 13.02 11.67
C THR A 80 -1.50 12.43 11.78
N CYS A 81 -1.86 11.90 12.95
CA CYS A 81 -3.11 11.15 13.13
C CYS A 81 -4.36 12.00 13.47
N LYS A 82 -4.20 13.30 13.75
CA LYS A 82 -5.27 14.16 14.30
C LYS A 82 -6.55 14.24 13.45
N ASP A 83 -6.43 14.12 12.13
CA ASP A 83 -7.53 14.27 11.18
C ASP A 83 -8.06 12.91 10.68
N LEU A 84 -7.59 11.81 11.28
CA LEU A 84 -7.97 10.45 10.88
C LEU A 84 -9.26 10.02 11.57
N VAL A 85 -10.21 9.49 10.78
CA VAL A 85 -11.40 8.80 11.30
C VAL A 85 -11.03 7.59 12.18
N ALA A 86 -9.88 6.96 11.92
CA ALA A 86 -9.36 5.88 12.75
C ALA A 86 -9.03 6.35 14.18
N LEU A 87 -8.65 7.62 14.37
CA LEU A 87 -8.41 8.16 15.71
C LEU A 87 -9.70 8.26 16.52
N ASP A 88 -10.80 8.73 15.92
CA ASP A 88 -12.09 8.82 16.60
C ASP A 88 -12.56 7.44 17.07
N ARG A 89 -12.50 6.44 16.18
CA ARG A 89 -12.84 5.04 16.50
C ARG A 89 -11.96 4.49 17.63
N TYR A 90 -10.66 4.79 17.58
CA TYR A 90 -9.73 4.36 18.62
C TYR A 90 -10.09 4.95 19.97
N LEU A 91 -10.37 6.26 20.04
CA LEU A 91 -10.76 6.92 21.28
C LEU A 91 -12.08 6.37 21.84
N GLU A 92 -13.07 6.11 20.96
CA GLU A 92 -14.32 5.44 21.33
C GLU A 92 -14.08 4.05 21.92
N LEU A 93 -13.20 3.23 21.33
CA LEU A 93 -12.83 1.91 21.84
C LEU A 93 -12.12 1.99 23.21
N GLN A 94 -11.33 3.04 23.43
CA GLN A 94 -10.70 3.31 24.73
C GLN A 94 -11.66 3.94 25.74
N GLY A 95 -12.89 4.29 25.34
CA GLY A 95 -13.90 4.93 26.20
C GLY A 95 -13.56 6.36 26.59
N VAL A 96 -12.76 7.06 25.78
CA VAL A 96 -12.33 8.44 26.04
C VAL A 96 -12.77 9.36 24.91
N TRP A 97 -12.88 10.66 25.20
CA TRP A 97 -13.27 11.68 24.22
C TRP A 97 -12.08 12.46 23.68
N HIS A 98 -11.01 12.56 24.47
CA HIS A 98 -9.82 13.31 24.11
C HIS A 98 -8.57 12.47 24.31
N HIS A 99 -7.63 12.56 23.35
CA HIS A 99 -6.36 11.84 23.38
C HIS A 99 -5.54 12.06 24.68
N VAL A 100 -5.72 13.20 25.35
CA VAL A 100 -5.04 13.51 26.64
C VAL A 100 -5.47 12.56 27.77
N GLN A 101 -6.65 11.95 27.65
CA GLN A 101 -7.21 11.02 28.64
C GLN A 101 -6.69 9.59 28.47
N LEU A 102 -5.95 9.31 27.38
CA LEU A 102 -5.38 7.99 27.13
C LEU A 102 -4.40 7.58 28.22
N ALA A 103 -4.39 6.28 28.53
CA ALA A 103 -3.60 5.74 29.61
C ALA A 103 -2.09 5.93 29.35
N ARG A 104 -1.41 6.57 30.30
CA ARG A 104 0.06 6.68 30.29
C ARG A 104 0.64 5.42 30.87
N ARG A 105 0.81 4.38 30.06
CA ARG A 105 1.45 3.15 30.54
C ARG A 105 2.92 3.47 30.82
N SER A 106 3.28 3.53 32.11
CA SER A 106 4.67 3.71 32.51
C SER A 106 5.49 2.48 32.12
N LYS A 107 6.72 2.71 31.65
CA LYS A 107 7.68 1.68 31.21
C LYS A 107 8.00 0.61 32.27
N SER A 108 7.51 0.77 33.50
CA SER A 108 7.64 -0.19 34.60
C SER A 108 6.78 -1.46 34.46
N ALA A 109 5.94 -1.60 33.44
CA ALA A 109 5.12 -2.81 33.24
C ALA A 109 5.73 -3.88 32.31
N LEU A 110 6.92 -3.66 31.74
CA LEU A 110 7.60 -4.63 30.86
C LEU A 110 8.82 -5.32 31.50
N LEU A 111 8.93 -5.29 32.83
CA LEU A 111 9.81 -6.20 33.55
C LEU A 111 8.97 -7.09 34.47
N SER A 112 8.37 -8.14 33.91
CA SER A 112 8.23 -9.37 34.68
C SER A 112 9.37 -10.29 34.27
N PRO A 113 10.19 -10.75 35.21
CA PRO A 113 11.21 -11.75 34.92
C PRO A 113 10.48 -13.06 34.62
N GLU A 114 10.86 -13.69 33.51
CA GLU A 114 10.63 -15.12 33.39
C GLU A 114 11.38 -15.81 34.55
N GLY A 115 10.62 -16.42 35.45
CA GLY A 115 11.12 -17.02 36.66
C GLY A 115 10.05 -17.85 37.33
N GLN A 116 9.74 -19.02 36.77
CA GLN A 116 9.89 -20.33 37.41
C GLN A 116 9.49 -21.46 36.46
#